data_AF-U6LAR3-F1
#
_entry.id   AF-U6LAR3-F1
#
_cell.length_a   1.000
_cell.length_b   1.000
_cell.length_c   1.000
_cell.angle_alpha   90.00
_cell.angle_beta   90.00
_cell.angle_gamma   90.00
#
_symmetry.space_group_name_H-M   'P 1'
#
loop_
_entity.id
_entity.type
_entity.pdbx_description
1 polymer ?
#
loop_
_entity_poly.entity_id
_entity_poly.type
_entity_poly.pdbx_seq_one_letter_code
_entity_poly.pdbx_strand_id
1 'polypeptide(L)'
;MFGAAIDNDESPWTQLVKTGYQIEVLQEDGSSTQADCDEAETVRQAIVDGRAPNGVYIGGTKYKLAEVKRDFTFNDQNYDVAILGKNKGGGFLIKTPNDTVAIALYDEEKEQNKADALATALNFAEYLYQGGF
;
A
#
# COMPACT_ATOMS: atom_id res chain seq x y z
N MET A 1 -7.46 -9.46 -2.57
CA MET A 1 -6.49 -8.85 -3.51
C MET A 1 -6.63 -9.58 -4.84
N PHE A 2 -6.81 -8.85 -5.96
CA PHE A 2 -7.31 -9.46 -7.20
C PHE A 2 -6.43 -9.21 -8.44
N GLY A 3 -5.31 -8.49 -8.31
CA GLY A 3 -4.35 -8.28 -9.40
C GLY A 3 -2.98 -7.87 -8.87
N ALA A 4 -1.92 -8.28 -9.56
CA ALA A 4 -0.53 -8.04 -9.18
C ALA A 4 0.32 -7.91 -10.45
N ALA A 5 1.15 -6.87 -10.54
CA ALA A 5 2.09 -6.66 -11.63
C ALA A 5 3.41 -6.12 -11.06
N ILE A 6 4.53 -6.57 -11.62
CA ILE A 6 5.86 -6.10 -11.27
C ILE A 6 6.70 -5.91 -12.54
N ASP A 7 7.77 -5.14 -12.41
CA ASP A 7 8.71 -4.78 -13.48
C ASP A 7 9.78 -5.88 -13.77
N ASN A 8 9.79 -6.97 -12.99
CA ASN A 8 10.75 -8.07 -13.15
C ASN A 8 10.07 -9.38 -13.59
N ASP A 9 10.88 -10.35 -14.04
CA ASP A 9 10.46 -11.72 -14.42
C ASP A 9 10.05 -12.61 -13.21
N GLU A 10 9.92 -12.04 -12.01
CA GLU A 10 9.48 -12.77 -10.82
C GLU A 10 7.96 -12.90 -10.77
N SER A 11 7.46 -13.80 -9.93
CA SER A 11 6.01 -13.90 -9.71
C SER A 11 5.50 -12.63 -9.01
N PRO A 12 4.64 -11.82 -9.66
CA PRO A 12 4.17 -10.55 -9.09
C PRO A 12 3.43 -10.73 -7.77
N TRP A 13 2.77 -11.88 -7.61
CA TRP A 13 2.12 -12.29 -6.38
C TRP A 13 3.09 -12.43 -5.21
N THR A 14 4.31 -12.89 -5.44
CA THR A 14 5.29 -13.10 -4.36
C THR A 14 5.80 -11.78 -3.78
N GLN A 15 5.82 -10.71 -4.56
CA GLN A 15 6.21 -9.37 -4.09
C GLN A 15 5.06 -8.57 -3.48
N LEU A 16 3.82 -8.98 -3.72
CA LEU A 16 2.63 -8.24 -3.30
C LEU A 16 1.84 -8.94 -2.19
N VAL A 17 1.91 -10.27 -2.12
CA VAL A 17 1.18 -11.09 -1.16
C VAL A 17 2.10 -12.15 -0.57
N LYS A 18 2.24 -12.11 0.75
CA LYS A 18 2.86 -13.17 1.53
C LYS A 18 1.92 -13.55 2.67
N THR A 19 1.67 -14.84 2.82
CA THR A 19 0.75 -15.36 3.83
C THR A 19 1.45 -16.30 4.80
N GLY A 20 0.98 -16.37 6.04
CA GLY A 20 1.45 -17.35 7.02
C GLY A 20 2.85 -17.08 7.56
N TYR A 21 3.17 -15.81 7.81
CA TYR A 21 4.40 -15.42 8.48
C TYR A 21 4.11 -14.54 9.69
N GLN A 22 5.01 -14.62 10.67
CA GLN A 22 4.90 -13.83 11.89
C GLN A 22 5.77 -12.59 11.77
N ILE A 23 5.28 -11.49 12.34
CA ILE A 23 6.02 -10.24 12.46
C ILE A 23 6.25 -9.94 13.93
N GLU A 24 7.37 -9.25 14.15
CA GLU A 24 7.64 -8.67 15.44
C GLU A 24 6.76 -7.43 15.66
N VAL A 25 5.86 -7.52 16.63
CA VAL A 25 4.99 -6.44 17.08
C VAL A 25 5.54 -5.89 18.39
N LEU A 26 5.83 -4.59 18.40
CA LEU A 26 6.24 -3.90 19.62
C LEU A 26 5.01 -3.64 20.49
N GLN A 27 5.04 -4.14 21.73
CA GLN A 27 3.99 -3.91 22.71
C GLN A 27 4.22 -2.59 23.46
N GLU A 28 3.18 -2.12 24.14
CA GLU A 28 3.21 -0.85 24.90
C GLU A 28 4.22 -0.86 26.06
N ASP A 29 4.63 -2.03 26.53
CA ASP A 29 5.64 -2.22 27.56
C ASP A 29 7.09 -2.16 27.02
N GLY A 30 7.27 -2.00 25.70
CA GLY A 30 8.56 -2.03 25.04
C GLY A 30 9.09 -3.43 24.72
N SER A 31 8.35 -4.49 25.07
CA SER A 31 8.66 -5.87 24.69
C SER A 31 8.22 -6.14 23.25
N SER A 32 8.91 -7.04 22.56
CA SER A 32 8.48 -7.54 21.26
C SER A 32 7.76 -8.88 21.38
N THR A 33 6.63 -9.02 20.68
CA THR A 33 5.91 -10.29 20.55
C THR A 33 5.81 -10.70 19.09
N GLN A 34 5.70 -12.00 18.84
CA GLN A 34 5.46 -12.54 17.51
C GLN A 34 3.94 -12.62 17.30
N ALA A 35 3.43 -11.91 16.30
CA ALA A 35 2.03 -11.99 15.90
C ALA A 35 1.92 -12.41 14.44
N ASP A 36 0.87 -13.15 14.12
CA ASP A 36 0.54 -13.46 12.73
C ASP A 36 0.29 -12.17 11.95
N CYS A 37 1.02 -12.01 10.83
CA CYS A 37 0.89 -10.85 9.97
C CYS A 37 -0.23 -11.08 8.96
N ASP A 38 -1.30 -10.30 9.07
CA ASP A 38 -2.32 -10.21 8.02
C ASP A 38 -2.10 -8.93 7.19
N GLU A 39 -1.41 -9.08 6.06
CA GLU A 39 -1.07 -7.97 5.17
C GLU A 39 -2.31 -7.20 4.70
N ALA A 40 -3.39 -7.92 4.38
CA ALA A 40 -4.63 -7.34 3.91
C ALA A 40 -5.29 -6.46 4.98
N GLU A 41 -5.31 -6.90 6.23
CA GLU A 41 -5.78 -6.08 7.35
C GLU A 41 -4.86 -4.87 7.57
N THR A 42 -3.53 -5.03 7.49
CA THR A 42 -2.62 -3.88 7.68
C THR A 42 -2.82 -2.79 6.61
N VAL A 43 -3.02 -3.19 5.35
CA VAL A 43 -3.32 -2.29 4.24
C VAL A 43 -4.68 -1.62 4.44
N ARG A 44 -5.69 -2.39 4.84
CA ARG A 44 -7.04 -1.89 5.12
C ARG A 44 -7.02 -0.86 6.25
N GLN A 45 -6.36 -1.14 7.37
CA GLN A 45 -6.22 -0.19 8.48
C GLN A 45 -5.50 1.08 8.05
N ALA A 46 -4.46 0.96 7.22
CA ALA A 46 -3.71 2.12 6.76
C ALA A 46 -4.57 3.08 5.91
N ILE A 47 -5.41 2.56 5.02
CA ILE A 47 -6.22 3.39 4.13
C ILE A 47 -7.58 3.79 4.73
N VAL A 48 -8.23 2.90 5.48
CA VAL A 48 -9.55 3.13 6.07
C VAL A 48 -9.44 3.88 7.40
N ASP A 49 -8.64 3.35 8.33
CA ASP A 49 -8.46 3.97 9.63
C ASP A 49 -7.44 5.13 9.59
N GLY A 50 -6.55 5.15 8.60
CA GLY A 50 -5.48 6.14 8.52
C GLY A 50 -4.37 5.91 9.54
N ARG A 51 -4.25 4.69 10.08
CA ARG A 51 -3.27 4.32 11.10
C ARG A 51 -2.66 2.96 10.79
N ALA A 52 -1.39 2.83 11.08
CA ALA A 52 -0.65 1.57 10.94
C ALA A 52 0.33 1.44 12.13
N PRO A 53 -0.17 1.11 13.34
CA PRO A 53 0.67 1.05 14.54
C PRO A 53 1.81 0.03 14.39
N ASN A 54 1.56 -1.07 13.70
CA ASN A 54 2.55 -2.11 13.44
C ASN A 54 3.33 -1.88 12.13
N GLY A 55 2.99 -0.84 11.37
CA GLY A 55 3.39 -0.67 9.97
C GLY A 55 2.45 -1.36 8.99
N VAL A 56 2.64 -1.09 7.72
CA VAL A 56 1.89 -1.70 6.61
C VAL A 56 2.78 -2.75 5.98
N TYR A 57 2.29 -3.97 5.84
CA TYR A 57 3.08 -5.07 5.28
C TYR A 57 2.53 -5.44 3.91
N ILE A 58 3.43 -5.49 2.93
CA ILE A 58 3.09 -5.86 1.54
C ILE A 58 4.22 -6.76 1.03
N GLY A 59 3.89 -8.01 0.67
CA GLY A 59 4.87 -8.98 0.17
C GLY A 59 5.98 -9.34 1.16
N GLY A 60 5.71 -9.29 2.46
CA GLY A 60 6.69 -9.51 3.52
C GLY A 60 7.57 -8.29 3.84
N THR A 61 7.37 -7.17 3.15
CA THR A 61 8.14 -5.94 3.38
C THR A 61 7.35 -4.98 4.27
N LYS A 62 8.01 -4.46 5.30
CA LYS A 62 7.43 -3.44 6.21
C LYS A 62 7.56 -2.04 5.61
N TYR A 63 6.42 -1.36 5.49
CA TYR A 63 6.31 0.04 5.12
C TYR A 63 5.79 0.86 6.29
N LYS A 64 6.22 2.12 6.37
CA LYS A 64 5.72 3.10 7.33
C LYS A 64 4.64 3.95 6.67
N LEU A 65 3.48 4.06 7.31
CA LEU A 65 2.47 5.04 6.92
C LEU A 65 3.00 6.45 7.17
N ALA A 66 3.24 7.21 6.10
CA ALA A 66 3.82 8.54 6.16
C ALA A 66 2.74 9.62 6.24
N GLU A 67 1.71 9.51 5.40
CA GLU A 67 0.64 10.50 5.30
C GLU A 67 -0.63 9.84 4.76
N VAL A 68 -1.80 10.34 5.15
CA VAL A 68 -3.09 9.91 4.60
C VAL A 68 -3.88 11.15 4.19
N LYS A 69 -4.20 11.22 2.91
CA LYS A 69 -5.03 12.27 2.31
C LYS A 69 -6.41 11.68 2.07
N ARG A 70 -7.40 12.17 2.81
CA ARG A 70 -8.80 11.80 2.60
C ARG A 70 -9.44 12.77 1.64
N ASP A 71 -10.38 12.29 0.83
CA ASP A 71 -11.12 13.12 -0.13
C ASP A 71 -10.19 13.88 -1.11
N PHE A 72 -9.14 13.21 -1.58
CA PHE A 72 -8.21 13.78 -2.55
C PHE A 72 -8.89 13.85 -3.92
N THR A 73 -9.24 15.06 -4.36
CA THR A 73 -9.87 15.27 -5.66
C THR A 73 -8.85 15.13 -6.81
N PHE A 74 -9.11 14.21 -7.72
CA PHE A 74 -8.36 14.00 -8.95
C PHE A 74 -9.36 13.73 -10.10
N ASN A 75 -9.28 14.51 -11.19
CA ASN A 75 -10.17 14.41 -12.36
C ASN A 75 -11.66 14.28 -11.99
N ASP A 76 -12.17 15.22 -11.17
CA ASP A 76 -13.56 15.31 -10.71
C ASP A 76 -14.05 14.11 -9.85
N GLN A 77 -13.14 13.29 -9.33
CA GLN A 77 -13.44 12.21 -8.39
C GLN A 77 -12.63 12.36 -7.11
N ASN A 78 -13.18 11.87 -6.00
CA ASN A 78 -12.52 11.89 -4.71
C ASN A 78 -11.95 10.51 -4.39
N TYR A 79 -10.67 10.48 -4.02
CA TYR A 79 -9.96 9.25 -3.65
C TYR A 79 -9.37 9.41 -2.26
N ASP A 80 -9.35 8.35 -1.46
CA ASP A 80 -8.50 8.33 -0.28
C ASP A 80 -7.12 7.81 -0.68
N VAL A 81 -6.07 8.53 -0.33
CA VAL A 81 -4.68 8.21 -0.68
C VAL A 81 -3.84 8.09 0.57
N ALA A 82 -3.33 6.90 0.87
CA ALA A 82 -2.32 6.68 1.90
C ALA A 82 -0.93 6.53 1.26
N ILE A 83 0.02 7.32 1.76
CA ILE A 83 1.41 7.33 1.33
C ILE A 83 2.21 6.47 2.30
N LEU A 84 2.89 5.48 1.75
CA LEU A 84 3.77 4.56 2.45
C LEU A 84 5.23 4.90 2.12
N GLY A 85 6.11 4.87 3.13
CA GLY A 85 7.54 5.04 2.98
C GLY A 85 8.31 3.83 3.47
N LYS A 86 9.36 3.44 2.75
CA LYS A 86 10.39 2.50 3.21
C LYS A 86 11.78 3.11 2.98
N ASN A 87 12.82 2.42 3.41
CA ASN A 87 14.18 2.81 3.04
C ASN A 87 14.35 2.61 1.53
N LYS A 88 14.83 3.65 0.81
CA LYS A 88 15.02 3.67 -0.65
C LYS A 88 13.78 3.25 -1.46
N GLY A 89 12.61 3.72 -1.07
CA GLY A 89 11.38 3.43 -1.81
C GLY A 89 10.12 3.74 -1.01
N GLY A 90 8.99 3.31 -1.53
CA GLY A 90 7.71 3.52 -0.87
C GLY A 90 6.56 2.87 -1.60
N GLY A 91 5.36 3.31 -1.26
CA GLY A 91 4.15 2.86 -1.91
C GLY A 91 2.99 3.82 -1.69
N PHE A 92 1.91 3.55 -2.40
CA PHE A 92 0.66 4.30 -2.34
C PHE A 92 -0.49 3.32 -2.28
N LEU A 93 -1.42 3.59 -1.39
CA LEU A 93 -2.72 2.92 -1.34
C LEU A 93 -3.74 3.95 -1.77
N ILE A 94 -4.49 3.66 -2.82
CA ILE A 94 -5.53 4.55 -3.34
C ILE A 94 -6.84 3.81 -3.29
N LYS A 95 -7.73 4.27 -2.42
CA LYS A 95 -9.10 3.75 -2.35
C LYS A 95 -9.99 4.54 -3.31
N THR A 96 -10.62 3.83 -4.23
CA THR A 96 -11.64 4.38 -5.12
C THR A 96 -12.99 4.46 -4.40
N PRO A 97 -13.93 5.30 -4.89
CA PRO A 97 -15.29 5.38 -4.34
C PRO A 97 -16.06 4.05 -4.34
N ASN A 98 -15.66 3.10 -5.19
CA ASN A 98 -16.28 1.77 -5.33
C ASN A 98 -15.68 0.71 -4.38
N ASP A 99 -14.94 1.13 -3.35
CA ASP A 99 -14.25 0.26 -2.38
C ASP A 99 -13.10 -0.60 -2.95
N THR A 100 -12.64 -0.31 -4.18
CA THR A 100 -11.41 -0.91 -4.71
C THR A 100 -10.18 -0.17 -4.19
N VAL A 101 -9.15 -0.93 -3.79
CA VAL A 101 -7.88 -0.37 -3.34
C VAL A 101 -6.80 -0.70 -4.36
N ALA A 102 -6.30 0.33 -5.05
CA ALA A 102 -5.12 0.24 -5.88
C ALA A 102 -3.86 0.36 -5.01
N ILE A 103 -2.91 -0.55 -5.21
CA ILE A 103 -1.62 -0.57 -4.51
C ILE A 103 -0.54 -0.34 -5.55
N ALA A 104 0.23 0.73 -5.37
CA ALA A 104 1.40 1.02 -6.19
C ALA A 104 2.64 1.04 -5.31
N LEU A 105 3.70 0.35 -5.73
CA LEU A 105 4.99 0.34 -5.05
C LEU A 105 6.02 0.98 -5.94
N TYR A 106 6.97 1.69 -5.36
CA TYR A 106 8.10 2.25 -6.10
C TYR A 106 9.42 2.03 -5.37
N ASP A 107 10.48 1.91 -6.14
CA ASP A 107 11.83 1.68 -5.65
C ASP A 107 12.81 2.72 -6.19
N GLU A 108 13.44 3.47 -5.29
CA GLU A 108 14.37 4.54 -5.68
C GLU A 108 15.67 3.98 -6.27
N GLU A 109 16.03 2.73 -5.97
CA GLU A 109 17.20 2.06 -6.57
C GLU A 109 16.96 1.71 -8.04
N LYS A 110 15.69 1.67 -8.46
CA LYS A 110 15.27 1.49 -9.86
C LYS A 110 15.00 2.81 -10.57
N GLU A 111 15.51 3.93 -10.05
CA GLU A 111 15.30 5.28 -10.59
C GLU A 111 13.83 5.73 -10.62
N GLN A 112 12.96 5.05 -9.86
CA GLN A 112 11.56 5.43 -9.73
C GLN A 112 11.42 6.52 -8.67
N ASN A 113 10.65 7.56 -8.99
CA ASN A 113 10.43 8.67 -8.07
C ASN A 113 9.00 8.67 -7.54
N LYS A 114 8.83 9.26 -6.35
CA LYS A 114 7.54 9.34 -5.64
C LYS A 114 6.45 10.03 -6.47
N ALA A 115 6.79 11.08 -7.22
CA ALA A 115 5.81 11.90 -7.94
C ALA A 115 5.22 11.15 -9.14
N ASP A 116 6.06 10.50 -9.92
CA ASP A 116 5.70 9.73 -11.10
C ASP A 116 4.92 8.46 -10.73
N ALA A 117 5.37 7.76 -9.68
CA ALA A 117 4.67 6.60 -9.15
C ALA A 117 3.28 6.97 -8.61
N LEU A 118 3.14 8.11 -7.92
CA LEU A 118 1.84 8.60 -7.46
C LEU A 118 0.92 8.96 -8.64
N ALA A 119 1.43 9.66 -9.64
CA ALA A 119 0.65 10.02 -10.83
C ALA A 119 0.16 8.77 -11.58
N THR A 120 1.04 7.77 -11.76
CA THR A 120 0.70 6.49 -12.36
C THR A 120 -0.35 5.74 -11.55
N ALA A 121 -0.20 5.71 -10.23
CA ALA A 121 -1.17 5.06 -9.33
C ALA A 121 -2.55 5.73 -9.38
N LEU A 122 -2.61 7.06 -9.41
CA LEU A 122 -3.87 7.82 -9.53
C LEU A 122 -4.54 7.58 -10.89
N ASN A 123 -3.77 7.60 -11.98
CA ASN A 123 -4.29 7.26 -13.31
C ASN A 123 -4.85 5.82 -13.36
N PHE A 124 -4.19 4.87 -12.70
CA PHE A 124 -4.68 3.49 -12.62
C PHE A 124 -5.95 3.38 -11.77
N ALA A 125 -6.02 4.08 -10.63
CA ALA A 125 -7.21 4.13 -9.79
C ALA A 125 -8.42 4.76 -10.53
N GLU A 126 -8.18 5.81 -11.32
CA GLU A 126 -9.20 6.39 -12.20
C GLU A 126 -9.65 5.38 -13.25
N TYR A 127 -8.72 4.68 -13.91
CA TYR A 127 -9.05 3.66 -14.90
C TYR A 127 -9.91 2.54 -14.30
N LEU A 128 -9.60 2.09 -13.08
CA LEU A 128 -10.40 1.11 -12.35
C LEU A 128 -11.80 1.65 -12.08
N TYR A 129 -11.90 2.89 -11.59
CA TYR A 129 -13.18 3.55 -11.32
C TYR A 129 -14.04 3.70 -12.59
N GLN A 130 -13.46 4.17 -13.69
CA GLN A 130 -14.12 4.26 -15.00
C GLN A 130 -14.53 2.88 -15.54
N GLY A 131 -13.76 1.85 -15.23
CA GLY A 131 -14.09 0.45 -15.52
C GLY A 131 -15.23 -0.13 -14.67
N GLY A 132 -15.73 0.62 -13.68
CA GLY A 132 -16.79 0.18 -12.77
C GLY A 132 -16.29 -0.66 -11.59
N PHE A 133 -15.00 -0.62 -11.29
CA PHE A 133 -14.38 -1.27 -10.14
C PHE A 133 -14.18 -0.30 -8.97
#